data_AF-A0A7S1J3M6-F1
#
_entry.id   AF-A0A7S1J3M6-F1
#
_cell.length_a   1.000
_cell.length_b   1.000
_cell.length_c   1.000
_cell.angle_alpha   90.00
_cell.angle_beta   90.00
_cell.angle_gamma   90.00
#
_symmetry.space_group_name_H-M   'P 1'
#
loop_
_entity.id
_entity.type
_entity.pdbx_description
1 polymer ?
#
loop_
_entity_poly.entity_id
_entity_poly.type
_entity_poly.pdbx_seq_one_letter_code
_entity_poly.pdbx_strand_id
1 'polypeptide(L)'
;RSCCRVVMMLAKTGLLLTLNVLMAHGACPTSEWVDPATPASACDGKVDTQGNALTLVFSDEFATPGRHFADGHDTKWTAVTGFPIKMGSQLEVFHGYTDLPDYAYTEGGVLKLRATSARTRQSDATATGYPAEVTGFSVPQLQSWNKFCFTQGVVEVSAKFGTAANVAGVQRLFSLYGNLARVTQTKTMQGIWPWSYSNCPSTADLSANQDPATKQRISACQGASFTATYGLNPNQGRGAPQIDIIQAVPGSSTENYEQRRGGPFYCLIENS
;
A
#
# COMPACT_ATOMS: atom_id res chain seq x y z
N ARG A 1 17.94 4.26 -17.78
CA ARG A 1 16.55 4.62 -17.43
C ARG A 1 16.26 3.94 -16.10
N SER A 2 16.11 4.71 -15.02
CA SER A 2 15.87 4.20 -13.66
C SER A 2 14.60 3.35 -13.65
N CYS A 3 14.70 2.13 -13.10
CA CYS A 3 13.66 1.09 -13.16
C CYS A 3 12.70 1.08 -11.96
N CYS A 4 12.76 2.05 -11.04
CA CYS A 4 11.78 2.22 -9.96
C CYS A 4 11.56 3.72 -9.69
N ARG A 5 10.31 4.19 -9.78
CA ARG A 5 9.91 5.56 -9.45
C ARG A 5 8.49 5.56 -8.89
N VAL A 6 8.19 6.40 -7.90
CA VAL A 6 6.83 6.70 -7.45
C VAL A 6 6.57 8.20 -7.57
N VAL A 7 5.42 8.58 -8.13
CA VAL A 7 4.99 9.97 -8.32
C VAL A 7 3.54 10.08 -7.87
N MET A 8 3.21 11.07 -7.05
CA MET A 8 1.82 11.39 -6.70
C MET A 8 1.54 12.87 -6.90
N MET A 9 0.39 13.17 -7.52
CA MET A 9 0.00 14.54 -7.85
C MET A 9 -1.42 14.86 -7.41
N LEU A 10 -1.63 16.05 -6.82
CA LEU A 10 -2.92 16.57 -6.37
C LEU A 10 -3.40 17.73 -7.27
N ALA A 11 -4.71 17.98 -7.33
CA ALA A 11 -5.24 19.14 -8.06
C ALA A 11 -4.78 20.47 -7.45
N LYS A 12 -4.48 21.48 -8.29
CA LYS A 12 -4.22 22.86 -7.81
C LYS A 12 -5.50 23.44 -7.21
N THR A 13 -5.56 23.60 -5.88
CA THR A 13 -6.60 24.39 -5.23
C THR A 13 -6.17 25.86 -5.24
N GLY A 14 -6.94 26.69 -5.95
CA GLY A 14 -6.62 28.10 -6.14
C GLY A 14 -6.85 28.93 -4.88
N LEU A 15 -5.78 29.53 -4.36
CA LEU A 15 -5.83 30.88 -3.80
C LEU A 15 -4.60 31.62 -4.35
N LEU A 16 -4.77 32.31 -5.47
CA LEU A 16 -3.75 33.21 -6.01
C LEU A 16 -3.63 34.42 -5.07
N LEU A 17 -2.61 34.42 -4.21
CA LEU A 17 -1.92 35.68 -3.92
C LEU A 17 -0.96 35.91 -5.09
N THR A 18 -1.22 36.96 -5.86
CA THR A 18 -0.37 37.41 -6.96
C THR A 18 0.96 37.95 -6.43
N LEU A 19 1.90 37.05 -6.14
CA LEU A 19 3.32 37.39 -6.14
C LEU A 19 3.86 36.99 -7.51
N ASN A 20 4.21 37.98 -8.33
CA ASN A 20 4.94 37.80 -9.59
C ASN A 20 6.34 37.24 -9.28
N VAL A 21 6.41 35.96 -8.96
CA VAL A 21 7.63 35.17 -9.09
C VAL A 21 7.62 34.66 -10.51
N LEU A 22 8.64 35.04 -11.27
CA LEU A 22 8.95 34.51 -12.58
C LEU A 22 9.01 32.98 -12.45
N MET A 23 7.91 32.28 -12.79
CA MET A 23 7.86 30.83 -12.71
C MET A 23 8.82 30.29 -13.77
N ALA A 24 10.00 29.86 -13.31
CA ALA A 24 10.91 29.04 -14.10
C ALA A 24 10.11 27.82 -14.56
N HIS A 25 9.75 27.79 -15.84
CA HIS A 25 9.10 26.64 -16.44
C HIS A 25 10.09 25.46 -16.32
N GLY A 26 9.70 24.41 -15.59
CA GLY A 26 10.46 23.17 -15.50
C GLY A 26 11.21 22.89 -14.20
N ALA A 27 11.00 23.65 -13.11
CA ALA A 27 11.52 23.26 -11.80
C ALA A 27 10.42 22.59 -10.95
N CYS A 28 10.72 21.43 -10.39
CA CYS A 28 9.80 20.71 -9.51
C CYS A 28 9.52 21.49 -8.22
N PRO A 29 8.33 21.35 -7.62
CA PRO A 29 8.04 21.97 -6.34
C PRO A 29 9.09 21.59 -5.29
N THR A 30 9.66 22.58 -4.61
CA THR A 30 10.57 22.35 -3.49
C THR A 30 9.77 21.96 -2.25
N SER A 31 9.77 20.68 -1.92
CA SER A 31 9.09 20.07 -0.77
C SER A 31 9.92 18.91 -0.26
N GLU A 32 9.90 18.63 1.04
CA GLU A 32 10.54 17.44 1.63
C GLU A 32 9.99 16.12 1.04
N TRP A 33 8.77 16.16 0.52
CA TRP A 33 8.09 15.02 -0.08
C TRP A 33 8.47 14.78 -1.55
N VAL A 34 9.10 15.76 -2.20
CA VAL A 34 9.53 15.70 -3.60
C VAL A 34 11.03 15.40 -3.64
N ASP A 35 11.41 14.28 -4.27
CA ASP A 35 12.81 13.91 -4.45
C ASP A 35 13.54 14.96 -5.32
N PRO A 36 14.69 15.53 -4.87
CA PRO A 36 15.49 16.43 -5.68
C PRO A 36 15.97 15.84 -7.01
N ALA A 37 16.05 14.52 -7.13
CA ALA A 37 16.39 13.81 -8.36
C ALA A 37 15.22 13.69 -9.34
N THR A 38 14.00 14.12 -8.95
CA THR A 38 12.82 14.01 -9.81
C THR A 38 12.99 14.81 -11.09
N PRO A 39 12.78 14.20 -12.27
CA PRO A 39 12.92 14.89 -13.53
C PRO A 39 11.80 15.91 -13.75
N ALA A 40 12.17 17.07 -14.30
CA ALA A 40 11.26 18.18 -14.65
C ALA A 40 10.02 17.74 -15.46
N SER A 41 10.19 16.73 -16.33
CA SER A 41 9.12 16.19 -17.19
C SER A 41 7.95 15.57 -16.43
N ALA A 42 8.08 15.38 -15.12
CA ALA A 42 7.04 14.82 -14.29
C ALA A 42 6.63 15.74 -13.15
N CYS A 43 6.94 17.03 -13.26
CA CYS A 43 6.55 18.04 -12.29
C CYS A 43 5.37 18.88 -12.79
N ASP A 44 5.24 19.00 -14.11
CA ASP A 44 4.18 19.76 -14.78
C ASP A 44 3.55 18.97 -15.93
N GLY A 45 2.45 19.51 -16.48
CA GLY A 45 1.81 18.99 -17.70
C GLY A 45 0.87 17.80 -17.49
N LYS A 46 0.62 17.40 -16.24
CA LYS A 46 -0.41 16.41 -15.91
C LYS A 46 -1.72 17.11 -15.56
N VAL A 47 -2.82 16.52 -16.03
CA VAL A 47 -4.18 17.00 -15.76
C VAL A 47 -5.03 15.85 -15.24
N ASP A 48 -6.06 16.18 -14.46
CA ASP A 48 -7.09 15.20 -14.08
C ASP A 48 -8.05 14.90 -15.25
N THR A 49 -9.06 14.06 -15.00
CA THR A 49 -10.08 13.68 -15.99
C THR A 49 -10.98 14.84 -16.43
N GLN A 50 -10.94 15.97 -15.73
CA GLN A 50 -11.69 17.19 -16.04
C GLN A 50 -10.80 18.25 -16.72
N GLY A 51 -9.51 17.96 -16.94
CA GLY A 51 -8.56 18.89 -17.54
C GLY A 51 -7.92 19.87 -16.55
N ASN A 52 -8.16 19.73 -15.24
CA ASN A 52 -7.52 20.59 -14.24
C ASN A 52 -6.06 20.21 -14.06
N ALA A 53 -5.17 21.22 -14.01
CA ALA A 53 -3.76 21.00 -13.78
C ALA A 53 -3.49 20.37 -12.41
N LEU A 54 -2.66 19.33 -12.41
CA LEU A 54 -2.17 18.66 -11.22
C LEU A 54 -0.82 19.27 -10.77
N THR A 55 -0.52 19.14 -9.48
CA THR A 55 0.73 19.55 -8.84
C THR A 55 1.40 18.32 -8.26
N LEU A 56 2.69 18.15 -8.54
CA LEU A 56 3.50 17.14 -7.88
C LEU A 56 3.59 17.39 -6.38
N VAL A 57 3.18 16.42 -5.57
CA VAL A 57 3.19 16.54 -4.09
C VAL A 57 4.03 15.49 -3.40
N PHE A 58 4.36 14.40 -4.09
CA PHE A 58 5.28 13.38 -3.60
C PHE A 58 6.03 12.74 -4.75
N SER A 59 7.33 12.51 -4.56
CA SER A 59 8.11 11.65 -5.44
C SER A 59 9.26 10.97 -4.70
N ASP A 60 9.64 9.80 -5.23
CA ASP A 60 10.89 9.11 -4.87
C ASP A 60 11.45 8.41 -6.11
N GLU A 61 12.64 8.83 -6.53
CA GLU A 61 13.39 8.23 -7.65
C GLU A 61 14.33 7.13 -7.18
N PHE A 62 14.51 6.98 -5.86
CA PHE A 62 15.44 6.03 -5.25
C PHE A 62 16.89 6.19 -5.75
N ALA A 63 17.27 7.42 -6.13
CA ALA A 63 18.55 7.71 -6.76
C ALA A 63 19.74 7.69 -5.78
N THR A 64 19.50 8.03 -4.51
CA THR A 64 20.54 8.00 -3.47
C THR A 64 20.95 6.56 -3.17
N PRO A 65 22.21 6.15 -3.42
CA PRO A 65 22.65 4.77 -3.20
C PRO A 65 22.79 4.43 -1.71
N GLY A 66 22.56 3.16 -1.36
CA GLY A 66 22.79 2.65 0.00
C GLY A 66 21.72 3.03 1.02
N ARG A 67 20.58 3.62 0.61
CA ARG A 67 19.42 3.75 1.50
C ARG A 67 18.96 2.35 1.90
N HIS A 68 18.57 2.21 3.15
CA HIS A 68 17.83 1.06 3.65
C HIS A 68 16.63 1.58 4.43
N PHE A 69 15.65 0.72 4.62
CA PHE A 69 14.33 1.15 5.08
C PHE A 69 13.93 0.56 6.43
N ALA A 70 14.89 0.09 7.21
CA ALA A 70 14.64 -0.30 8.61
C ALA A 70 13.96 0.85 9.36
N ASP A 71 13.15 0.53 10.37
CA ASP A 71 12.37 1.54 11.07
C ASP A 71 13.26 2.66 11.66
N GLY A 72 12.86 3.91 11.43
CA GLY A 72 13.63 5.10 11.80
C GLY A 72 14.78 5.50 10.85
N HIS A 73 15.08 4.75 9.78
CA HIS A 73 16.22 5.05 8.89
C HIS A 73 15.88 5.77 7.59
N ASP A 74 14.60 5.85 7.20
CA ASP A 74 14.16 6.59 6.02
C ASP A 74 12.94 7.48 6.33
N THR A 75 12.98 8.70 5.81
CA THR A 75 11.98 9.75 6.10
C THR A 75 10.66 9.50 5.40
N LYS A 76 10.64 8.79 4.26
CA LYS A 76 9.44 8.57 3.43
C LYS A 76 8.88 7.17 3.60
N TRP A 77 9.73 6.17 3.79
CA TRP A 77 9.35 4.76 3.81
C TRP A 77 9.80 4.07 5.09
N THR A 78 9.04 3.07 5.55
CA THR A 78 9.43 2.17 6.64
C THR A 78 9.15 0.74 6.19
N ALA A 79 10.17 -0.10 6.24
CA ALA A 79 10.04 -1.55 6.11
C ALA A 79 9.43 -2.13 7.37
N VAL A 80 8.58 -3.14 7.21
CA VAL A 80 7.88 -3.76 8.34
C VAL A 80 8.33 -5.19 8.55
N THR A 81 8.42 -5.59 9.81
CA THR A 81 8.57 -6.99 10.22
C THR A 81 7.23 -7.55 10.70
N GLY A 82 6.90 -8.76 10.27
CA GLY A 82 5.65 -9.44 10.66
C GLY A 82 5.16 -10.39 9.59
N PHE A 83 3.86 -10.65 9.58
CA PHE A 83 3.25 -11.62 8.69
C PHE A 83 2.05 -11.04 7.94
N PRO A 84 1.76 -11.53 6.73
CA PRO A 84 0.51 -11.21 6.03
C PRO A 84 -0.71 -11.57 6.88
N ILE A 85 -1.78 -10.78 6.74
CA ILE A 85 -3.10 -11.10 7.28
C ILE A 85 -3.60 -12.45 6.75
N LYS A 86 -4.21 -13.26 7.61
CA LYS A 86 -4.91 -14.50 7.20
C LYS A 86 -6.33 -14.12 6.76
N MET A 87 -6.57 -13.96 5.47
CA MET A 87 -7.86 -13.62 4.88
C MET A 87 -8.57 -14.82 4.23
N GLY A 88 -8.02 -16.03 4.37
CA GLY A 88 -8.73 -17.29 4.11
C GLY A 88 -8.13 -18.15 3.01
N SER A 89 -7.06 -17.72 2.33
CA SER A 89 -6.29 -18.59 1.43
C SER A 89 -5.06 -19.18 2.13
N GLN A 90 -4.70 -20.43 1.80
CA GLN A 90 -3.48 -21.07 2.34
C GLN A 90 -2.19 -20.51 1.72
N LEU A 91 -2.29 -19.76 0.62
CA LEU A 91 -1.13 -19.14 -0.06
C LEU A 91 -0.60 -17.92 0.70
N GLU A 92 -1.46 -17.27 1.49
CA GLU A 92 -1.08 -16.14 2.36
C GLU A 92 -0.17 -16.55 3.53
N VAL A 93 0.14 -17.84 3.73
CA VAL A 93 0.88 -18.33 4.90
C VAL A 93 2.34 -18.73 4.58
N PHE A 94 2.84 -18.46 3.37
CA PHE A 94 4.18 -18.88 2.93
C PHE A 94 5.23 -17.76 2.81
N HIS A 95 4.96 -16.55 3.29
CA HIS A 95 5.98 -15.51 3.42
C HIS A 95 5.88 -14.73 4.73
N GLY A 96 7.01 -14.19 5.17
CA GLY A 96 7.12 -13.23 6.26
C GLY A 96 7.76 -11.93 5.79
N TYR A 97 7.31 -10.83 6.37
CA TYR A 97 7.89 -9.52 6.15
C TYR A 97 9.10 -9.30 7.05
N THR A 98 10.16 -8.72 6.48
CA THR A 98 11.37 -8.36 7.20
C THR A 98 11.83 -6.95 6.85
N ASP A 99 12.35 -6.25 7.85
CA ASP A 99 12.95 -4.92 7.76
C ASP A 99 14.48 -4.93 7.65
N LEU A 100 15.10 -6.11 7.48
CA LEU A 100 16.54 -6.24 7.33
C LEU A 100 17.05 -5.41 6.13
N PRO A 101 18.16 -4.64 6.29
CA PRO A 101 18.65 -3.73 5.26
C PRO A 101 18.98 -4.36 3.90
N ASP A 102 19.29 -5.65 3.86
CA ASP A 102 19.62 -6.37 2.63
C ASP A 102 18.39 -6.90 1.85
N TYR A 103 17.18 -6.67 2.37
CA TYR A 103 15.91 -7.01 1.70
C TYR A 103 15.29 -5.83 0.96
N ALA A 104 15.40 -4.61 1.49
CA ALA A 104 14.97 -3.39 0.82
C ALA A 104 16.08 -2.34 0.89
N TYR A 105 16.64 -1.99 -0.26
CA TYR A 105 17.74 -1.04 -0.37
C TYR A 105 17.78 -0.37 -1.73
N THR A 106 18.51 0.74 -1.83
CA THR A 106 18.75 1.42 -3.11
C THR A 106 20.13 1.10 -3.67
N GLU A 107 20.18 0.69 -4.93
CA GLU A 107 21.44 0.40 -5.63
C GLU A 107 21.24 0.58 -7.14
N GLY A 108 22.17 1.27 -7.81
CA GLY A 108 22.07 1.51 -9.24
C GLY A 108 20.93 2.47 -9.63
N GLY A 109 20.57 3.40 -8.74
CA GLY A 109 19.54 4.41 -8.96
C GLY A 109 18.11 3.85 -8.95
N VAL A 110 17.88 2.75 -8.25
CA VAL A 110 16.57 2.11 -8.09
C VAL A 110 16.40 1.52 -6.70
N LEU A 111 15.15 1.42 -6.25
CA LEU A 111 14.76 0.55 -5.15
C LEU A 111 14.85 -0.91 -5.59
N LYS A 112 15.57 -1.72 -4.82
CA LYS A 112 15.62 -3.18 -4.94
C LYS A 112 14.87 -3.81 -3.78
N LEU A 113 13.95 -4.71 -4.11
CA LEU A 113 13.21 -5.54 -3.17
C LEU A 113 13.62 -6.98 -3.42
N ARG A 114 14.27 -7.60 -2.44
CA ARG A 114 14.77 -8.97 -2.52
C ARG A 114 13.79 -9.91 -1.82
N ALA A 115 13.46 -11.01 -2.48
CA ALA A 115 12.78 -12.14 -1.87
C ALA A 115 13.74 -13.33 -1.82
N THR A 116 13.85 -14.00 -0.67
CA THR A 116 14.69 -15.20 -0.51
C THR A 116 13.90 -16.31 0.16
N SER A 117 14.24 -17.55 -0.17
CA SER A 117 13.78 -18.70 0.61
C SER A 117 14.49 -18.66 1.96
N ALA A 118 13.76 -18.27 3.00
CA ALA A 118 14.30 -18.00 4.32
C ALA A 118 13.20 -18.07 5.38
N ARG A 119 13.62 -18.14 6.63
CA ARG A 119 12.75 -18.24 7.80
C ARG A 119 12.59 -16.87 8.44
N THR A 120 11.36 -16.35 8.49
CA THR A 120 11.07 -15.09 9.19
C THR A 120 10.61 -15.40 10.61
N ARG A 121 11.25 -14.80 11.61
CA ARG A 121 10.81 -14.84 13.02
C ARG A 121 10.26 -13.48 13.43
N GLN A 122 9.20 -13.48 14.23
CA GLN A 122 8.71 -12.28 14.91
C GLN A 122 8.81 -12.50 16.42
N SER A 123 9.37 -11.51 17.14
CA SER A 123 9.55 -11.58 18.60
C SER A 123 8.22 -11.57 19.38
N ASP A 124 7.20 -10.90 18.86
CA ASP A 124 5.97 -10.54 19.61
C ASP A 124 4.75 -11.41 19.24
N ALA A 125 4.98 -12.63 18.76
CA ALA A 125 3.95 -13.49 18.19
C ALA A 125 2.78 -13.83 19.14
N THR A 126 3.02 -13.85 20.46
CA THR A 126 2.00 -14.12 21.48
C THR A 126 0.95 -13.01 21.59
N ALA A 127 1.30 -11.76 21.29
CA ALA A 127 0.39 -10.62 21.37
C ALA A 127 -0.51 -10.46 20.13
N THR A 128 -0.07 -11.02 19.01
CA THR A 128 -0.67 -10.77 17.69
C THR A 128 -1.52 -11.95 17.18
N GLY A 129 -1.40 -13.14 17.79
CA GLY A 129 -2.11 -14.35 17.35
C GLY A 129 -1.52 -15.00 16.10
N TYR A 130 -0.29 -14.62 15.75
CA TYR A 130 0.46 -15.17 14.61
C TYR A 130 1.44 -16.25 15.06
N PRO A 131 1.86 -17.16 14.16
CA PRO A 131 2.95 -18.08 14.48
C PRO A 131 4.23 -17.30 14.81
N ALA A 132 5.04 -17.81 15.74
CA ALA A 132 6.35 -17.21 16.06
C ALA A 132 7.31 -17.18 14.86
N GLU A 133 7.01 -17.98 13.85
CA GLU A 133 7.89 -18.24 12.73
C GLU A 133 7.11 -18.73 11.52
N VAL A 134 7.50 -18.24 10.34
CA VAL A 134 7.01 -18.74 9.05
C VAL A 134 8.19 -19.20 8.22
N THR A 135 8.03 -20.39 7.62
CA THR A 135 8.97 -20.98 6.67
C THR A 135 8.43 -20.82 5.26
N GLY A 136 9.24 -20.28 4.36
CA GLY A 136 8.86 -20.04 2.98
C GLY A 136 9.76 -18.95 2.43
N PHE A 137 9.21 -17.76 2.21
CA PHE A 137 9.98 -16.60 1.75
C PHE A 137 10.08 -15.50 2.80
N SER A 138 11.27 -14.91 2.97
CA SER A 138 11.42 -13.61 3.60
C SER A 138 11.39 -12.53 2.54
N VAL A 139 10.55 -11.51 2.72
CA VAL A 139 10.28 -10.47 1.72
C VAL A 139 10.16 -9.11 2.41
N PRO A 140 10.53 -7.99 1.77
CA PRO A 140 10.28 -6.67 2.32
C PRO A 140 8.85 -6.21 2.02
N GLN A 141 8.30 -5.39 2.90
CA GLN A 141 7.14 -4.55 2.61
C GLN A 141 7.42 -3.14 3.12
N LEU A 142 7.39 -2.15 2.21
CA LEU A 142 7.58 -0.74 2.55
C LEU A 142 6.24 -0.03 2.72
N GLN A 143 6.15 0.87 3.70
CA GLN A 143 4.96 1.66 3.99
C GLN A 143 5.32 3.13 4.21
N SER A 144 4.46 4.03 3.73
CA SER A 144 4.46 5.47 4.07
C SER A 144 3.36 5.82 5.09
N TRP A 145 2.85 4.82 5.81
CA TRP A 145 1.73 4.95 6.75
C TRP A 145 1.99 6.05 7.80
N ASN A 146 1.00 6.95 7.99
CA ASN A 146 1.11 8.15 8.83
C ASN A 146 2.29 9.11 8.53
N LYS A 147 2.97 8.96 7.38
CA LYS A 147 4.01 9.90 6.94
C LYS A 147 3.48 10.90 5.91
N PHE A 148 2.78 10.40 4.88
CA PHE A 148 2.25 11.21 3.78
C PHE A 148 0.78 10.90 3.52
N CYS A 149 -0.01 11.94 3.20
CA CYS A 149 -1.45 11.81 2.91
C CYS A 149 -1.73 12.14 1.43
N PHE A 150 -2.43 11.23 0.76
CA PHE A 150 -2.89 11.38 -0.61
C PHE A 150 -4.39 11.14 -0.68
N THR A 151 -5.14 12.08 -1.24
CA THR A 151 -6.62 12.04 -1.25
C THR A 151 -7.20 11.83 -2.65
N GLN A 152 -6.58 12.38 -3.69
CA GLN A 152 -7.04 12.28 -5.07
C GLN A 152 -5.95 12.64 -6.08
N GLY A 153 -6.16 12.29 -7.34
CA GLY A 153 -5.30 12.71 -8.44
C GLY A 153 -4.61 11.52 -9.09
N VAL A 154 -3.35 11.69 -9.47
CA VAL A 154 -2.62 10.70 -10.28
C VAL A 154 -1.47 10.12 -9.48
N VAL A 155 -1.36 8.79 -9.53
CA VAL A 155 -0.20 8.05 -9.04
C VAL A 155 0.46 7.34 -10.21
N GLU A 156 1.76 7.58 -10.41
CA GLU A 156 2.57 6.90 -11.42
C GLU A 156 3.65 6.07 -10.75
N VAL A 157 3.78 4.81 -11.16
CA VAL A 157 4.84 3.91 -10.71
C VAL A 157 5.54 3.33 -11.93
N SER A 158 6.87 3.38 -11.93
CA SER A 158 7.70 2.58 -12.84
C SER A 158 8.29 1.43 -12.06
N ALA A 159 8.19 0.20 -12.55
CA ALA A 159 8.74 -0.97 -11.87
C ALA A 159 9.18 -2.03 -12.88
N LYS A 160 10.21 -2.81 -12.52
CA LYS A 160 10.62 -4.01 -13.24
C LYS A 160 10.58 -5.21 -12.29
N PHE A 161 9.90 -6.28 -12.70
CA PHE A 161 9.86 -7.51 -11.90
C PHE A 161 11.08 -8.39 -12.19
N GLY A 162 11.65 -8.96 -11.12
CA GLY A 162 12.93 -9.67 -11.15
C GLY A 162 12.89 -11.10 -11.69
N THR A 163 11.72 -11.64 -12.06
CA THR A 163 11.56 -13.01 -12.55
C THR A 163 10.79 -13.02 -13.87
N ALA A 164 10.99 -14.07 -14.66
CA ALA A 164 10.16 -14.32 -15.85
C ALA A 164 8.69 -14.51 -15.47
N ALA A 165 7.79 -14.12 -16.38
CA ALA A 165 6.35 -14.12 -16.13
C ALA A 165 5.73 -15.52 -15.93
N ASN A 166 6.43 -16.57 -16.36
CA ASN A 166 6.00 -17.97 -16.23
C ASN A 166 6.50 -18.64 -14.94
N VAL A 167 7.30 -17.97 -14.12
CA VAL A 167 7.81 -18.53 -12.86
C VAL A 167 6.89 -18.12 -11.71
N ALA A 168 6.22 -19.12 -11.11
CA ALA A 168 5.41 -18.96 -9.91
C ALA A 168 6.25 -18.40 -8.75
N GLY A 169 5.69 -17.49 -7.95
CA GLY A 169 6.40 -16.97 -6.80
C GLY A 169 5.69 -15.84 -6.06
N VAL A 170 6.45 -15.08 -5.27
CA VAL A 170 5.98 -14.04 -4.34
C VAL A 170 5.13 -12.97 -5.02
N GLN A 171 3.95 -12.67 -4.47
CA GLN A 171 3.10 -11.58 -4.98
C GLN A 171 3.85 -10.23 -5.04
N ARG A 172 3.77 -9.56 -6.19
CA ARG A 172 4.25 -8.19 -6.38
C ARG A 172 3.07 -7.25 -6.18
N LEU A 173 3.21 -6.32 -5.25
CA LEU A 173 2.11 -5.45 -4.83
C LEU A 173 2.57 -4.00 -4.71
N PHE A 174 1.84 -3.10 -5.36
CA PHE A 174 1.84 -1.68 -5.06
C PHE A 174 0.39 -1.24 -4.87
N SER A 175 0.06 -0.80 -3.67
CA SER A 175 -1.31 -0.44 -3.30
C SER A 175 -1.34 0.80 -2.44
N LEU A 176 -2.45 1.53 -2.54
CA LEU A 176 -2.80 2.59 -1.62
C LEU A 176 -3.82 2.03 -0.62
N TYR A 177 -3.67 2.42 0.65
CA TYR A 177 -4.58 2.04 1.71
C TYR A 177 -5.05 3.28 2.47
N GLY A 178 -6.31 3.30 2.88
CA GLY A 178 -6.79 4.32 3.81
C GLY A 178 -6.06 4.24 5.15
N ASN A 179 -5.76 5.41 5.72
CA ASN A 179 -4.82 5.56 6.84
C ASN A 179 -5.21 4.82 8.15
N LEU A 180 -6.45 4.35 8.28
CA LEU A 180 -6.92 3.62 9.48
C LEU A 180 -6.51 2.14 9.51
N ALA A 181 -6.12 1.56 8.38
CA ALA A 181 -5.67 0.18 8.31
C ALA A 181 -4.16 0.08 8.11
N ARG A 182 -3.58 -0.95 8.70
CA ARG A 182 -2.21 -1.38 8.46
C ARG A 182 -2.20 -2.85 8.08
N VAL A 183 -1.69 -3.16 6.89
CA VAL A 183 -1.74 -4.51 6.24
C VAL A 183 -1.06 -5.63 7.05
N THR A 184 -0.23 -5.31 8.04
CA THR A 184 0.38 -6.28 8.95
C THR A 184 -0.29 -6.37 10.32
N GLN A 185 -1.39 -5.64 10.52
CA GLN A 185 -2.10 -5.51 11.80
C GLN A 185 -3.59 -5.82 11.61
N THR A 186 -3.96 -7.09 11.63
CA THR A 186 -5.35 -7.57 11.39
C THR A 186 -6.40 -6.80 12.20
N LYS A 187 -6.12 -6.49 13.47
CA LYS A 187 -7.05 -5.73 14.35
C LYS A 187 -7.42 -4.34 13.81
N THR A 188 -6.54 -3.72 13.03
CA THR A 188 -6.79 -2.40 12.40
C THR A 188 -7.65 -2.50 11.14
N MET A 189 -7.70 -3.69 10.53
CA MET A 189 -8.43 -3.92 9.28
C MET A 189 -9.86 -4.39 9.53
N GLN A 190 -10.12 -5.08 10.63
CA GLN A 190 -11.43 -5.67 10.93
C GLN A 190 -12.55 -4.63 11.00
N GLY A 191 -13.52 -4.74 10.09
CA GLY A 191 -14.65 -3.81 9.97
C GLY A 191 -14.26 -2.42 9.44
N ILE A 192 -13.02 -2.21 9.01
CA ILE A 192 -12.53 -0.93 8.46
C ILE A 192 -12.16 -1.12 6.97
N TRP A 193 -11.49 -2.22 6.64
CA TRP A 193 -11.26 -2.67 5.27
C TRP A 193 -12.32 -3.72 4.89
N PRO A 194 -12.81 -3.77 3.63
CA PRO A 194 -12.51 -2.88 2.50
C PRO A 194 -13.47 -1.67 2.40
N TRP A 195 -14.26 -1.41 3.44
CA TRP A 195 -15.41 -0.51 3.39
C TRP A 195 -15.04 0.97 3.23
N SER A 196 -15.95 1.75 2.63
CA SER A 196 -15.78 3.20 2.40
C SER A 196 -17.10 3.98 2.49
N TYR A 197 -18.11 3.43 3.16
CA TYR A 197 -19.42 4.05 3.28
C TYR A 197 -19.37 5.34 4.10
N SER A 198 -20.16 6.34 3.69
CA SER A 198 -20.35 7.58 4.45
C SER A 198 -21.83 7.96 4.59
N ASN A 199 -22.72 6.97 4.56
CA ASN A 199 -24.17 7.10 4.71
C ASN A 199 -24.72 6.05 5.69
N CYS A 200 -25.93 6.28 6.17
CA CYS A 200 -26.73 5.25 6.84
C CYS A 200 -27.41 4.32 5.83
N PRO A 201 -27.73 3.07 6.23
CA PRO A 201 -28.33 2.09 5.34
C PRO A 201 -29.62 2.62 4.71
N SER A 202 -29.67 2.58 3.38
CA SER A 202 -30.89 2.68 2.60
C SER A 202 -31.56 1.31 2.44
N THR A 203 -32.81 1.27 2.01
CA THR A 203 -33.48 0.01 1.64
C THR A 203 -32.70 -0.77 0.57
N ALA A 204 -32.05 -0.07 -0.36
CA ALA A 204 -31.22 -0.68 -1.39
C ALA A 204 -30.00 -1.39 -0.77
N ASP A 205 -29.29 -0.72 0.15
CA ASP A 205 -28.13 -1.31 0.85
C ASP A 205 -28.52 -2.58 1.61
N LEU A 206 -29.63 -2.52 2.35
CA LEU A 206 -30.15 -3.67 3.09
C LEU A 206 -30.53 -4.82 2.16
N SER A 207 -31.21 -4.52 1.04
CA SER A 207 -31.59 -5.52 0.05
C SER A 207 -30.39 -6.19 -0.64
N ALA A 208 -29.25 -5.48 -0.73
CA ALA A 208 -28.00 -5.98 -1.29
C ALA A 208 -27.10 -6.67 -0.24
N ASN A 209 -27.55 -6.82 1.02
CA ASN A 209 -26.72 -7.30 2.15
C ASN A 209 -25.45 -6.45 2.36
N GLN A 210 -25.54 -5.16 2.08
CA GLN A 210 -24.46 -4.15 2.18
C GLN A 210 -24.76 -3.10 3.26
N ASP A 211 -25.34 -3.52 4.39
CA ASP A 211 -25.69 -2.60 5.49
C ASP A 211 -24.46 -1.85 6.06
N PRO A 212 -24.29 -0.54 5.81
CA PRO A 212 -23.13 0.21 6.29
C PRO A 212 -23.01 0.23 7.80
N ALA A 213 -24.12 0.15 8.54
CA ALA A 213 -24.14 0.24 9.99
C ALA A 213 -23.54 -0.99 10.66
N THR A 214 -23.68 -2.17 10.05
CA THR A 214 -23.18 -3.45 10.59
C THR A 214 -21.89 -3.93 9.94
N LYS A 215 -21.61 -3.52 8.69
CA LYS A 215 -20.38 -3.92 7.98
C LYS A 215 -19.19 -3.03 8.32
N GLN A 216 -19.39 -1.71 8.48
CA GLN A 216 -18.32 -0.75 8.75
C GLN A 216 -18.32 -0.32 10.22
N ARG A 217 -17.19 -0.55 10.89
CA ARG A 217 -16.98 -0.29 12.32
C ARG A 217 -17.12 1.19 12.66
N ILE A 218 -16.67 2.09 11.79
CA ILE A 218 -16.87 3.54 11.93
C ILE A 218 -17.85 3.97 10.84
N SER A 219 -19.16 3.89 11.12
CA SER A 219 -20.20 4.21 10.15
C SER A 219 -20.80 5.59 10.40
N ALA A 220 -21.41 6.18 9.37
CA ALA A 220 -22.10 7.47 9.48
C ALA A 220 -23.32 7.44 10.44
N CYS A 221 -23.78 6.26 10.84
CA CYS A 221 -24.86 6.12 11.81
C CYS A 221 -24.40 6.24 13.27
N GLN A 222 -23.08 6.27 13.48
CA GLN A 222 -22.52 6.53 14.79
C GLN A 222 -22.61 8.03 15.06
N GLY A 223 -23.58 8.40 15.90
CA GLY A 223 -23.84 9.79 16.25
C GLY A 223 -22.67 10.49 16.95
N ALA A 224 -22.88 11.77 17.29
CA ALA A 224 -21.85 12.65 17.84
C ALA A 224 -21.18 12.12 19.12
N SER A 225 -21.91 11.41 19.99
CA SER A 225 -21.36 10.90 21.26
C SER A 225 -20.26 9.86 21.05
N PHE A 226 -20.44 8.93 20.12
CA PHE A 226 -19.42 7.92 19.80
C PHE A 226 -18.19 8.58 19.18
N THR A 227 -18.42 9.42 18.17
CA THR A 227 -17.34 10.05 17.38
C THR A 227 -16.49 11.03 18.19
N ALA A 228 -17.10 11.75 19.15
CA ALA A 228 -16.38 12.64 20.08
C ALA A 228 -15.32 11.91 20.92
N THR A 229 -15.55 10.65 21.28
CA THR A 229 -14.60 9.83 22.07
C THR A 229 -13.25 9.66 21.35
N TYR A 230 -13.24 9.75 20.03
CA TYR A 230 -12.08 9.49 19.17
C TYR A 230 -11.62 10.72 18.37
N GLY A 231 -12.23 11.90 18.59
CA GLY A 231 -11.96 13.10 17.81
C GLY A 231 -12.36 12.99 16.33
N LEU A 232 -13.37 12.16 16.02
CA LEU A 232 -13.87 11.97 14.67
C LEU A 232 -15.03 12.92 14.36
N ASN A 233 -15.24 13.21 13.08
CA ASN A 233 -16.39 14.01 12.65
C ASN A 233 -17.71 13.25 12.91
N PRO A 234 -18.75 13.94 13.41
CA PRO A 234 -20.04 13.32 13.63
C PRO A 234 -20.69 12.91 12.31
N ASN A 235 -21.38 11.76 12.31
CA ASN A 235 -22.12 11.22 11.17
C ASN A 235 -21.29 11.03 9.89
N GLN A 236 -19.98 10.80 10.02
CA GLN A 236 -19.10 10.53 8.90
C GLN A 236 -18.55 9.11 9.00
N GLY A 237 -18.80 8.30 7.98
CA GLY A 237 -18.22 6.97 7.92
C GLY A 237 -16.74 7.03 7.56
N ARG A 238 -15.94 6.18 8.21
CA ARG A 238 -14.51 6.04 7.95
C ARG A 238 -14.16 4.58 7.75
N GLY A 239 -13.47 4.31 6.66
CA GLY A 239 -12.92 3.00 6.35
C GLY A 239 -11.49 3.10 5.86
N ALA A 240 -10.95 1.98 5.41
CA ALA A 240 -9.66 1.91 4.78
C ALA A 240 -9.77 1.13 3.46
N PRO A 241 -10.35 1.74 2.42
CA PRO A 241 -10.37 1.12 1.10
C PRO A 241 -8.93 0.89 0.62
N GLN A 242 -8.79 -0.14 -0.21
CA GLN A 242 -7.55 -0.49 -0.89
C GLN A 242 -7.69 -0.19 -2.38
N ILE A 243 -6.69 0.47 -2.94
CA ILE A 243 -6.57 0.68 -4.39
C ILE A 243 -5.29 -0.02 -4.83
N ASP A 244 -5.43 -1.12 -5.56
CA ASP A 244 -4.30 -1.85 -6.12
C ASP A 244 -3.89 -1.23 -7.46
N ILE A 245 -2.67 -0.69 -7.51
CA ILE A 245 -2.07 -0.17 -8.75
C ILE A 245 -1.37 -1.31 -9.48
N ILE A 246 -0.68 -2.17 -8.71
CA ILE A 246 -0.03 -3.38 -9.21
C ILE A 246 -0.38 -4.51 -8.25
N GLN A 247 -1.00 -5.56 -8.74
CA GLN A 247 -1.10 -6.85 -8.05
C GLN A 247 -0.81 -7.96 -9.05
N ALA A 248 0.30 -8.68 -8.86
CA ALA A 248 0.69 -9.72 -9.79
C ALA A 248 1.33 -10.91 -9.07
N VAL A 249 0.81 -12.09 -9.36
CA VAL A 249 1.44 -13.38 -9.06
C VAL A 249 1.74 -14.05 -10.41
N PRO A 250 2.88 -13.72 -11.06
CA PRO A 250 3.32 -14.44 -12.26
C PRO A 250 3.54 -15.92 -11.96
N GLY A 251 3.44 -16.76 -12.98
CA GLY A 251 3.49 -18.22 -12.89
C GLY A 251 2.26 -18.91 -13.49
N SER A 252 2.43 -20.15 -13.94
CA SER A 252 1.30 -21.02 -14.26
C SER A 252 0.82 -21.73 -12.99
N SER A 253 -0.40 -21.43 -12.53
CA SER A 253 -1.10 -22.25 -11.55
C SER A 253 -2.15 -23.10 -12.26
N THR A 254 -2.00 -24.42 -12.29
CA THR A 254 -3.12 -25.32 -12.58
C THR A 254 -4.03 -25.37 -11.35
N GLU A 255 -4.96 -24.43 -11.24
CA GLU A 255 -6.02 -24.52 -10.23
C GLU A 255 -7.06 -25.58 -10.65
N ASN A 256 -6.98 -26.78 -10.07
CA ASN A 256 -8.05 -27.77 -10.20
C ASN A 256 -9.20 -27.41 -9.24
N TYR A 257 -10.22 -26.73 -9.76
CA TYR A 257 -11.37 -26.25 -9.00
C TYR A 257 -12.19 -27.37 -8.31
N GLU A 258 -12.10 -28.61 -8.80
CA GLU A 258 -12.91 -29.74 -8.30
C GLU A 258 -12.39 -30.40 -7.00
N GLN A 259 -11.16 -30.15 -6.56
CA GLN A 259 -10.60 -30.77 -5.34
C GLN A 259 -10.99 -30.05 -4.03
N ARG A 260 -12.04 -29.22 -4.03
CA ARG A 260 -12.51 -28.43 -2.86
C ARG A 260 -13.25 -29.23 -1.77
N ARG A 261 -13.13 -30.56 -1.71
CA ARG A 261 -13.78 -31.40 -0.68
C ARG A 261 -12.78 -32.26 0.09
N GLY A 262 -12.19 -31.67 1.13
CA GLY A 262 -11.68 -32.40 2.30
C GLY A 262 -10.18 -32.63 2.35
N GLY A 263 -9.52 -32.04 3.36
CA GLY A 263 -8.15 -32.36 3.79
C GLY A 263 -7.17 -31.18 3.71
N PRO A 264 -6.14 -31.12 4.59
CA PRO A 264 -5.17 -30.03 4.61
C PRO A 264 -4.30 -30.10 3.34
N PHE A 265 -4.20 -28.97 2.64
CA PHE A 265 -3.44 -28.86 1.40
C PHE A 265 -1.96 -28.58 1.72
N TYR A 266 -1.07 -29.25 0.99
CA TYR A 266 0.32 -28.85 0.83
C TYR A 266 0.51 -28.51 -0.65
N CYS A 267 0.86 -27.26 -0.96
CA CYS A 267 1.37 -26.91 -2.29
C CYS A 267 2.79 -27.48 -2.41
N LEU A 268 2.93 -28.62 -3.08
CA LEU A 268 4.22 -29.11 -3.55
C LEU A 268 4.60 -28.35 -4.81
N ILE A 269 5.69 -27.57 -4.72
CA ILE A 269 6.38 -27.03 -5.89
C ILE A 269 7.41 -28.10 -6.29
N GLU A 270 7.09 -28.93 -7.28
CA GLU A 270 8.11 -29.76 -7.94
C GLU A 270 8.77 -28.94 -9.05
N ASN A 271 10.10 -28.83 -8.96
CA ASN A 271 10.93 -28.32 -10.05
C ASN A 271 10.87 -29.30 -11.23
N SER A 272 10.50 -28.80 -12.40
CA SER A 272 10.97 -29.34 -13.68
C SER A 272 11.67 -28.25 -14.47
#